data_AF-A0A964AWE6-F1
#
_entry.id   AF-A0A964AWE6-F1
#
_cell.length_a   1.000
_cell.length_b   1.000
_cell.length_c   1.000
_cell.angle_alpha   90.00
_cell.angle_beta   90.00
_cell.angle_gamma   90.00
#
_symmetry.space_group_name_H-M   'P 1'
#
loop_
_entity.id
_entity.type
_entity.pdbx_description
1 polymer ?
#
loop_
_entity_poly.entity_id
_entity_poly.type
_entity_poly.pdbx_seq_one_letter_code
_entity_poly.pdbx_strand_id
1 'polypeptide(L)'
;MARVVHTIHPRGFLSFGPDTEPLALRDLNVLIGPNGCGKSNLVEALDVLRAAPGDLPVPIRAGGAVRDWLWRGRSGQRADTSTLELVFSPGVIAKGRSGGPAVRYRLAFGEEGNRFTVLDERIENAEPAAGQEKPSFYFGYEGGVPMLSRAEQSRRLRREDIDSTQSILSQRRDPEFYPELARLSDVLSAVFIYRSWSFGPNAPVRRASALDQRSDRLLEDFSNLPVRVAKLKGEPQLKARLVELVRQVAEGFTDIEVIPDGGLLQLYLTEGANNFPARRLSDGTLRMLCLGAILLQPPQDAILVIEEPELGLHPDLIPVLRDLLLEASERAQIVVTTHSTVLADTFTEHADCVLVCEKPADQTFMTRLDQDEVDRFREDGTLSDVWMSGRLGGTRW
;
A
#
# COMPACT_ATOMS: atom_id res chain seq x y z
N MET A 1 -0.47 -12.53 -12.77
CA MET A 1 -0.17 -11.09 -12.78
C MET A 1 -0.67 -10.52 -11.47
N ALA A 2 0.24 -10.07 -10.60
CA ALA A 2 -0.09 -9.46 -9.31
C ALA A 2 -0.28 -7.94 -9.40
N ARG A 3 0.27 -7.30 -10.44
CA ARG A 3 0.18 -5.85 -10.66
C ARG A 3 -1.25 -5.33 -10.73
N VAL A 4 -1.72 -4.73 -9.66
CA VAL A 4 -3.07 -4.11 -9.55
C VAL A 4 -3.08 -2.72 -10.16
N VAL A 5 -2.11 -1.88 -9.75
CA VAL A 5 -1.94 -0.50 -10.20
C VAL A 5 -0.71 -0.39 -11.08
N HIS A 6 -0.89 0.21 -12.25
CA HIS A 6 0.16 0.51 -13.21
C HIS A 6 0.92 1.79 -12.83
N THR A 7 0.19 2.88 -12.57
CA THR A 7 0.76 4.18 -12.18
C THR A 7 -0.02 4.84 -11.05
N ILE A 8 0.70 5.62 -10.24
CA ILE A 8 0.14 6.56 -9.27
C ILE A 8 0.65 7.97 -9.58
N HIS A 9 -0.22 8.97 -9.51
CA HIS A 9 0.10 10.34 -9.87
C HIS A 9 -0.49 11.33 -8.84
N PRO A 10 0.25 11.59 -7.75
CA PRO A 10 -0.10 12.62 -6.78
C PRO A 10 0.38 13.99 -7.27
N ARG A 11 -0.52 14.97 -7.39
CA ARG A 11 -0.19 16.35 -7.78
C ARG A 11 -0.80 17.34 -6.80
N GLY A 12 -0.03 18.36 -6.44
CA GLY A 12 -0.48 19.37 -5.46
C GLY A 12 -0.81 18.77 -4.09
N PHE A 13 -0.19 17.64 -3.74
CA PHE A 13 -0.50 16.83 -2.56
C PHE A 13 0.74 16.69 -1.67
N LEU A 14 0.65 17.19 -0.43
CA LEU A 14 1.74 17.17 0.56
C LEU A 14 3.07 17.71 -0.01
N SER A 15 4.04 16.84 -0.31
CA SER A 15 5.32 17.23 -0.91
C SER A 15 5.37 17.06 -2.43
N PHE A 16 4.34 16.50 -3.06
CA PHE A 16 4.23 16.37 -4.51
C PHE A 16 3.64 17.65 -5.11
N GLY A 17 4.46 18.34 -5.90
CA GLY A 17 4.09 19.59 -6.55
C GLY A 17 3.10 19.42 -7.71
N PRO A 18 2.70 20.52 -8.36
CA PRO A 18 1.76 20.48 -9.48
C PRO A 18 2.34 19.76 -10.72
N ASP A 19 3.66 19.88 -10.91
CA ASP A 19 4.40 19.31 -12.06
C ASP A 19 4.98 17.93 -11.76
N THR A 20 4.53 17.26 -10.69
CA THR A 20 4.96 15.89 -10.39
C THR A 20 4.55 14.98 -11.55
N GLU A 21 5.48 14.15 -12.03
CA GLU A 21 5.22 13.16 -13.08
C GLU A 21 4.55 11.88 -12.54
N PRO A 22 3.80 11.13 -13.36
CA PRO A 22 3.25 9.83 -12.95
C PRO A 22 4.34 8.83 -12.59
N LEU A 23 4.21 8.17 -11.43
CA LEU A 23 5.12 7.12 -10.98
C LEU A 23 4.60 5.76 -11.41
N ALA A 24 5.40 5.02 -12.20
CA ALA A 24 5.11 3.63 -12.55
C ALA A 24 5.41 2.70 -11.36
N LEU A 25 4.40 1.94 -10.93
CA LEU A 25 4.52 0.93 -9.89
C LEU A 25 4.71 -0.46 -10.52
N ARG A 26 5.65 -1.25 -10.00
CA ARG A 26 5.86 -2.66 -10.36
C ARG A 26 5.19 -3.58 -9.32
N ASP A 27 5.41 -4.88 -9.43
CA ASP A 27 4.94 -5.86 -8.45
C ASP A 27 5.58 -5.61 -7.07
N LEU A 28 6.87 -5.28 -7.02
CA LEU A 28 7.57 -4.80 -5.82
C LEU A 28 8.15 -3.39 -6.03
N ASN A 29 7.99 -2.53 -5.02
CA ASN A 29 8.46 -1.15 -5.03
C ASN A 29 9.12 -0.83 -3.68
N VAL A 30 10.45 -0.77 -3.64
CA VAL A 30 11.22 -0.48 -2.42
C VAL A 30 11.67 0.99 -2.45
N LEU A 31 11.04 1.82 -1.63
CA LEU A 31 11.31 3.25 -1.57
C LEU A 31 12.42 3.54 -0.55
N ILE A 32 13.52 4.10 -1.05
CA ILE A 32 14.68 4.52 -0.26
C ILE A 32 14.85 6.05 -0.34
N GLY A 33 15.52 6.66 0.63
CA GLY A 33 15.73 8.12 0.67
C GLY A 33 15.86 8.65 2.11
N PRO A 34 16.26 9.91 2.32
CA PRO A 34 16.35 10.52 3.65
C PRO A 34 14.97 10.79 4.25
N ASN A 35 14.93 11.16 5.53
CA ASN A 35 13.68 11.57 6.18
C ASN A 35 13.13 12.83 5.50
N GLY A 36 11.82 12.85 5.28
CA GLY A 36 11.14 14.01 4.68
C GLY A 36 11.29 14.13 3.16
N CYS A 37 11.79 13.11 2.46
CA CYS A 37 11.87 13.12 1.00
C CYS A 37 10.54 12.78 0.29
N GLY A 38 9.50 12.35 1.03
CA GLY A 38 8.16 12.09 0.49
C GLY A 38 7.73 10.62 0.42
N LYS A 39 8.53 9.67 0.95
CA LYS A 39 8.13 8.25 1.06
C LYS A 39 6.79 8.07 1.75
N SER A 40 6.67 8.55 2.99
CA SER A 40 5.42 8.48 3.74
C SER A 40 4.29 9.27 3.08
N ASN A 41 4.60 10.35 2.33
CA ASN A 41 3.56 11.07 1.59
C ASN A 41 2.97 10.23 0.44
N LEU A 42 3.74 9.31 -0.18
CA LEU A 42 3.15 8.35 -1.12
C LEU A 42 2.22 7.36 -0.42
N VAL A 43 2.59 6.93 0.79
CA VAL A 43 1.74 6.09 1.66
C VAL A 43 0.45 6.81 2.02
N GLU A 44 0.52 8.09 2.38
CA GLU A 44 -0.66 8.94 2.66
C GLU A 44 -1.56 9.09 1.42
N ALA A 45 -1.00 9.19 0.21
CA ALA A 45 -1.81 9.22 -1.02
C ALA A 45 -2.63 7.92 -1.18
N LEU A 46 -2.01 6.76 -0.94
CA LEU A 46 -2.71 5.46 -0.96
C LEU A 46 -3.74 5.35 0.18
N ASP A 47 -3.46 5.90 1.35
CA ASP A 47 -4.38 5.92 2.51
C ASP A 47 -5.64 6.75 2.23
N VAL A 48 -5.50 7.90 1.57
CA VAL A 48 -6.65 8.71 1.13
C VAL A 48 -7.46 7.96 0.06
N LEU A 49 -6.80 7.39 -0.95
CA LEU A 49 -7.47 6.69 -2.04
C LEU A 49 -8.25 5.46 -1.57
N ARG A 50 -7.71 4.68 -0.62
CA ARG A 50 -8.42 3.51 -0.06
C ARG A 50 -9.63 3.88 0.79
N ALA A 51 -9.71 5.12 1.29
CA ALA A 51 -10.85 5.61 2.05
C ALA A 51 -12.01 6.06 1.15
N ALA A 52 -11.79 6.22 -0.16
CA ALA A 52 -12.81 6.69 -1.11
C ALA A 52 -14.09 5.83 -1.13
N PRO A 53 -14.03 4.49 -1.08
CA PRO A 53 -15.23 3.66 -0.96
C PRO A 53 -15.90 3.72 0.42
N GLY A 54 -15.29 4.37 1.42
CA GLY A 54 -15.75 4.45 2.80
C GLY A 54 -16.11 5.87 3.21
N ASP A 55 -15.42 6.38 4.23
CA ASP A 55 -15.51 7.77 4.70
C ASP A 55 -14.19 8.49 4.34
N LEU A 56 -14.19 9.14 3.17
CA LEU A 56 -13.01 9.76 2.58
C LEU A 56 -12.36 10.85 3.48
N PRO A 57 -13.13 11.69 4.19
CA PRO A 57 -12.61 12.62 5.18
C PRO A 57 -11.84 12.03 6.38
N VAL A 58 -11.96 10.73 6.71
CA VAL A 58 -11.31 10.14 7.90
C VAL A 58 -9.79 10.31 7.88
N PRO A 59 -9.05 9.83 6.86
CA PRO A 59 -7.59 10.03 6.81
C PRO A 59 -7.25 11.53 6.85
N ILE A 60 -7.99 12.36 6.12
CA ILE A 60 -7.76 13.81 6.06
C ILE A 60 -7.82 14.46 7.46
N ARG A 61 -8.89 14.17 8.23
CA ARG A 61 -9.06 14.69 9.59
C ARG A 61 -8.00 14.17 10.56
N ALA A 62 -7.55 12.93 10.38
CA ALA A 62 -6.51 12.34 11.22
C ALA A 62 -5.13 13.02 11.00
N GLY A 63 -4.86 13.47 9.77
CA GLY A 63 -3.61 14.19 9.42
C GLY A 63 -3.63 15.70 9.64
N GLY A 64 -4.75 16.30 10.05
CA GLY A 64 -4.84 17.73 10.36
C GLY A 64 -5.93 18.47 9.58
N ALA A 65 -5.69 19.74 9.24
CA ALA A 65 -6.62 20.53 8.43
C ALA A 65 -6.40 20.23 6.94
N VAL A 66 -7.42 20.47 6.10
CA VAL A 66 -7.35 20.20 4.65
C VAL A 66 -6.17 20.91 3.98
N ARG A 67 -5.85 22.12 4.44
CA ARG A 67 -4.66 22.90 4.03
C ARG A 67 -3.32 22.24 4.25
N ASP A 68 -3.24 21.28 5.17
CA ASP A 68 -2.02 20.55 5.49
C ASP A 68 -1.77 19.43 4.48
N TRP A 69 -2.81 19.02 3.74
CA TRP A 69 -2.75 18.03 2.66
C TRP A 69 -2.41 18.64 1.29
N LEU A 70 -2.58 19.94 1.14
CA LEU A 70 -2.27 20.69 -0.08
C LEU A 70 -0.77 21.00 -0.16
N TRP A 71 -0.19 20.88 -1.35
CA TRP A 71 1.23 21.14 -1.56
C TRP A 71 1.63 22.57 -1.16
N ARG A 72 2.80 22.68 -0.51
CA ARG A 72 3.42 23.93 -0.11
C ARG A 72 4.81 24.02 -0.73
N GLY A 73 4.94 24.89 -1.72
CA GLY A 73 6.20 25.20 -2.38
C GLY A 73 6.96 26.33 -1.67
N ARG A 74 8.07 26.74 -2.29
CA ARG A 74 8.88 27.87 -1.82
C ARG A 74 8.12 29.19 -1.94
N SER A 75 8.54 30.17 -1.14
CA SER A 75 8.09 31.57 -1.24
C SER A 75 6.57 31.76 -1.14
N GLY A 76 5.89 30.90 -0.37
CA GLY A 76 4.44 30.99 -0.15
C GLY A 76 3.58 30.41 -1.27
N GLN A 77 4.16 29.73 -2.26
CA GLN A 77 3.41 28.95 -3.24
C GLN A 77 2.61 27.87 -2.53
N ARG A 78 1.33 27.77 -2.87
CA ARG A 78 0.44 26.75 -2.32
C ARG A 78 -0.52 26.29 -3.40
N ALA A 79 -0.74 24.99 -3.48
CA ALA A 79 -1.79 24.45 -4.33
C ALA A 79 -3.16 24.69 -3.69
N ASP A 80 -4.15 25.05 -4.51
CA ASP A 80 -5.55 25.13 -4.08
C ASP A 80 -6.26 23.77 -4.16
N THR A 81 -5.64 22.81 -4.85
CA THR A 81 -6.19 21.48 -5.09
C THR A 81 -5.11 20.41 -5.02
N SER A 82 -5.42 19.30 -4.36
CA SER A 82 -4.68 18.04 -4.47
C SER A 82 -5.41 17.13 -5.43
N THR A 83 -4.68 16.52 -6.35
CA THR A 83 -5.19 15.50 -7.28
C THR A 83 -4.43 14.20 -7.06
N LEU A 84 -5.16 13.12 -6.78
CA LEU A 84 -4.64 11.77 -6.69
C LEU A 84 -5.22 10.95 -7.83
N GLU A 85 -4.35 10.38 -8.66
CA GLU A 85 -4.78 9.53 -9.78
C GLU A 85 -4.09 8.16 -9.72
N LEU A 86 -4.87 7.11 -9.98
CA LEU A 86 -4.40 5.74 -10.19
C LEU A 86 -4.82 5.24 -11.56
N VAL A 87 -3.92 4.56 -12.25
CA VAL A 87 -4.27 3.75 -13.42
C VAL A 87 -4.14 2.28 -13.05
N PHE A 88 -5.24 1.54 -13.11
CA PHE A 88 -5.32 0.11 -12.81
C PHE A 88 -4.97 -0.73 -14.05
N SER A 89 -4.34 -1.87 -13.83
CA SER A 89 -3.99 -2.81 -14.90
C SER A 89 -5.23 -3.32 -15.64
N PRO A 90 -5.11 -3.66 -16.93
CA PRO A 90 -6.19 -4.25 -17.71
C PRO A 90 -6.82 -5.46 -17.00
N GLY A 91 -8.15 -5.53 -17.03
CA GLY A 91 -8.92 -6.64 -16.44
C GLY A 91 -9.13 -6.57 -14.92
N VAL A 92 -8.41 -5.72 -14.17
CA VAL A 92 -8.54 -5.61 -12.70
C VAL A 92 -9.95 -5.14 -12.30
N ILE A 93 -10.46 -4.15 -13.02
CA ILE A 93 -11.78 -3.53 -12.79
C ILE A 93 -12.89 -4.20 -13.61
N ALA A 94 -12.54 -5.05 -14.58
CA ALA A 94 -13.49 -5.66 -15.49
C ALA A 94 -14.34 -6.76 -14.82
N LYS A 95 -15.62 -6.84 -15.24
CA LYS A 95 -16.52 -7.92 -14.83
C LYS A 95 -15.94 -9.28 -15.22
N GLY A 96 -15.70 -10.16 -14.24
CA GLY A 96 -15.18 -11.52 -14.49
C GLY A 96 -13.65 -11.64 -14.63
N ARG A 97 -12.88 -10.56 -14.42
CA ARG A 97 -11.39 -10.57 -14.33
C ARG A 97 -10.64 -11.03 -15.59
N SER A 98 -11.26 -10.93 -16.76
CA SER A 98 -10.61 -11.25 -18.04
C SER A 98 -10.98 -10.25 -19.14
N GLY A 99 -9.98 -9.68 -19.82
CA GLY A 99 -10.18 -9.00 -21.11
C GLY A 99 -10.82 -7.61 -21.09
N GLY A 100 -10.64 -6.81 -20.03
CA GLY A 100 -11.11 -5.41 -19.99
C GLY A 100 -9.99 -4.37 -20.07
N PRO A 101 -10.29 -3.11 -20.42
CA PRO A 101 -9.30 -2.03 -20.53
C PRO A 101 -8.68 -1.67 -19.17
N ALA A 102 -7.55 -0.97 -19.21
CA ALA A 102 -7.04 -0.26 -18.05
C ALA A 102 -8.02 0.86 -17.65
N VAL A 103 -8.18 1.09 -16.36
CA VAL A 103 -9.12 2.09 -15.81
C VAL A 103 -8.33 3.14 -15.03
N ARG A 104 -8.65 4.41 -15.27
CA ARG A 104 -8.17 5.57 -14.51
C ARG A 104 -9.19 5.95 -13.46
N TYR A 105 -8.73 6.09 -12.22
CA TYR A 105 -9.47 6.75 -11.14
C TYR A 105 -8.72 8.03 -10.75
N ARG A 106 -9.39 9.18 -10.82
CA ARG A 106 -8.85 10.48 -10.42
C ARG A 106 -9.77 11.11 -9.39
N LEU A 107 -9.17 11.54 -8.28
CA LEU A 107 -9.84 12.24 -7.19
C LEU A 107 -9.13 13.58 -6.95
N ALA A 108 -9.85 14.68 -7.10
CA ALA A 108 -9.36 16.02 -6.80
C ALA A 108 -10.12 16.60 -5.60
N PHE A 109 -9.40 17.12 -4.61
CA PHE A 109 -9.99 17.68 -3.41
C PHE A 109 -9.29 18.95 -2.96
N GLY A 110 -9.99 19.75 -2.16
CA GLY A 110 -9.48 20.99 -1.58
C GLY A 110 -10.34 21.47 -0.41
N GLU A 111 -10.12 22.72 -0.01
CA GLU A 111 -10.77 23.37 1.12
C GLU A 111 -11.79 24.40 0.61
N GLU A 112 -13.09 24.17 0.82
CA GLU A 112 -14.14 25.17 0.57
C GLU A 112 -14.83 25.51 1.89
N GLY A 113 -14.83 26.79 2.27
CA GLY A 113 -15.48 27.24 3.52
C GLY A 113 -14.95 26.54 4.78
N ASN A 114 -13.63 26.27 4.83
CA ASN A 114 -12.95 25.49 5.88
C ASN A 114 -13.42 24.02 6.00
N ARG A 115 -14.05 23.48 4.96
CA ARG A 115 -14.47 22.08 4.89
C ARG A 115 -13.73 21.36 3.78
N PHE A 116 -13.45 20.08 4.00
CA PHE A 116 -13.00 19.18 2.94
C PHE A 116 -14.08 19.08 1.87
N THR A 117 -13.69 19.27 0.61
CA THR A 117 -14.58 19.13 -0.54
C THR A 117 -13.86 18.38 -1.65
N VAL A 118 -14.53 17.38 -2.21
CA VAL A 118 -14.20 16.76 -3.50
C VAL A 118 -14.57 17.76 -4.60
N LEU A 119 -13.55 18.31 -5.25
CA LEU A 119 -13.69 19.34 -6.28
C LEU A 119 -13.97 18.72 -7.65
N ASP A 120 -13.39 17.56 -7.92
CA ASP A 120 -13.64 16.76 -9.11
C ASP A 120 -13.31 15.29 -8.85
N GLU A 121 -14.00 14.40 -9.55
CA GLU A 121 -13.77 12.97 -9.47
C GLU A 121 -14.14 12.34 -10.81
N ARG A 122 -13.28 11.44 -11.30
CA ARG A 122 -13.40 10.81 -12.62
C ARG A 122 -13.04 9.33 -12.52
N ILE A 123 -13.88 8.49 -13.09
CA ILE A 123 -13.63 7.05 -13.28
C ILE A 123 -13.85 6.76 -14.75
N GLU A 124 -12.82 6.34 -15.47
CA GLU A 124 -12.87 6.15 -16.93
C GLU A 124 -11.84 5.15 -17.43
N ASN A 125 -11.97 4.70 -18.68
CA ASN A 125 -10.89 3.97 -19.34
C ASN A 125 -9.64 4.85 -19.41
N ALA A 126 -8.46 4.26 -19.20
CA ALA A 126 -7.20 4.99 -19.24
C ALA A 126 -6.92 5.56 -20.64
N GLU A 127 -7.35 4.83 -21.67
CA GLU A 127 -7.20 5.17 -23.09
C GLU A 127 -8.55 5.08 -23.82
N PRO A 128 -8.73 5.85 -24.91
CA PRO A 128 -9.89 5.72 -25.77
C PRO A 128 -9.91 4.37 -26.51
N ALA A 129 -11.12 3.86 -26.76
CA ALA A 129 -11.29 2.73 -27.65
C ALA A 129 -10.88 3.09 -29.09
N ALA A 130 -10.48 2.10 -29.88
CA ALA A 130 -10.10 2.32 -31.28
C ALA A 130 -11.22 3.06 -32.04
N GLY A 131 -10.88 4.19 -32.65
CA GLY A 131 -11.82 5.04 -33.40
C GLY A 131 -12.63 6.04 -32.55
N GLN A 132 -12.41 6.11 -31.23
CA GLN A 132 -12.97 7.16 -30.38
C GLN A 132 -11.91 8.22 -30.04
N GLU A 133 -12.33 9.49 -29.95
CA GLU A 133 -11.44 10.58 -29.53
C GLU A 133 -11.28 10.68 -28.01
N LYS A 134 -12.28 10.25 -27.25
CA LYS A 134 -12.31 10.35 -25.79
C LYS A 134 -12.49 8.99 -25.13
N PRO A 135 -11.86 8.74 -23.97
CA PRO A 135 -12.12 7.55 -23.20
C PRO A 135 -13.57 7.46 -22.75
N SER A 136 -14.11 6.25 -22.76
CA SER A 136 -15.39 5.97 -22.12
C SER A 136 -15.24 6.14 -20.61
N PHE A 137 -16.12 6.94 -20.00
CA PHE A 137 -16.15 7.12 -18.55
C PHE A 137 -17.29 6.30 -17.93
N TYR A 138 -17.17 6.05 -16.63
CA TYR A 138 -18.16 5.42 -15.76
C TYR A 138 -18.77 6.45 -14.81
N PHE A 139 -17.96 7.39 -14.34
CA PHE A 139 -18.38 8.56 -13.57
C PHE A 139 -17.51 9.76 -13.89
N GLY A 140 -18.10 10.95 -13.88
CA GLY A 140 -17.38 12.21 -14.04
C GLY A 140 -18.29 13.43 -13.96
N TYR A 141 -17.70 14.60 -13.84
CA TYR A 141 -18.41 15.88 -13.99
C TYR A 141 -18.27 16.39 -15.42
N GLU A 142 -19.39 16.74 -16.06
CA GLU A 142 -19.44 17.38 -17.37
C GLU A 142 -20.10 18.76 -17.20
N GLY A 143 -19.34 19.84 -17.43
CA GLY A 143 -19.83 21.21 -17.17
C GLY A 143 -20.28 21.44 -15.71
N GLY A 144 -19.63 20.79 -14.75
CA GLY A 144 -19.99 20.84 -13.31
C GLY A 144 -21.21 20.01 -12.94
N VAL A 145 -21.77 19.23 -13.88
CA VAL A 145 -22.89 18.33 -13.65
C VAL A 145 -22.35 16.90 -13.48
N PRO A 146 -22.67 16.21 -12.36
CA PRO A 146 -22.26 14.83 -12.18
C PRO A 146 -23.02 13.90 -13.13
N MET A 147 -22.27 13.07 -13.83
CA MET A 147 -22.74 12.12 -14.83
C MET A 147 -22.30 10.71 -14.44
N LEU A 148 -23.24 9.76 -14.47
CA LEU A 148 -22.95 8.33 -14.47
C LEU A 148 -23.17 7.79 -15.88
N SER A 149 -22.29 6.90 -16.32
CA SER A 149 -22.40 6.28 -17.63
C SER A 149 -22.40 4.77 -17.47
N ARG A 150 -23.30 4.11 -18.22
CA ARG A 150 -23.41 2.66 -18.32
C ARG A 150 -23.63 2.30 -19.78
N ALA A 151 -22.67 1.57 -20.35
CA ALA A 151 -22.67 1.27 -21.79
C ALA A 151 -22.84 2.57 -22.61
N GLU A 152 -23.75 2.60 -23.59
CA GLU A 152 -24.02 3.77 -24.44
C GLU A 152 -24.96 4.81 -23.79
N GLN A 153 -25.40 4.61 -22.54
CA GLN A 153 -26.35 5.50 -21.87
C GLN A 153 -25.67 6.28 -20.74
N SER A 154 -25.78 7.60 -20.80
CA SER A 154 -25.39 8.49 -19.70
C SER A 154 -26.61 9.02 -18.96
N ARG A 155 -26.51 9.06 -17.63
CA ARG A 155 -27.54 9.56 -16.72
C ARG A 155 -26.97 10.73 -15.92
N ARG A 156 -27.67 11.86 -15.97
CA ARG A 156 -27.43 13.00 -15.09
C ARG A 156 -27.87 12.70 -13.66
N LEU A 157 -27.00 13.00 -12.70
CA LEU A 157 -27.35 13.05 -11.29
C LEU A 157 -27.71 14.49 -10.89
N ARG A 158 -28.60 14.64 -9.90
CA ARG A 158 -28.84 15.97 -9.31
C ARG A 158 -27.70 16.28 -8.36
N ARG A 159 -27.18 17.50 -8.41
CA ARG A 159 -26.05 17.92 -7.59
C ARG A 159 -26.37 17.87 -6.09
N GLU A 160 -27.62 18.10 -5.73
CA GLU A 160 -28.15 17.96 -4.36
C GLU A 160 -28.16 16.52 -3.83
N ASP A 161 -28.10 15.53 -4.72
CA ASP A 161 -28.09 14.09 -4.36
C ASP A 161 -26.66 13.53 -4.19
N ILE A 162 -25.63 14.40 -4.25
CA ILE A 162 -24.22 14.03 -4.08
C ILE A 162 -23.65 14.83 -2.92
N ASP A 163 -23.15 14.11 -1.92
CA ASP A 163 -22.36 14.69 -0.85
C ASP A 163 -20.98 15.08 -1.40
N SER A 164 -20.70 16.38 -1.46
CA SER A 164 -19.43 16.91 -1.96
C SER A 164 -18.25 16.60 -1.04
N THR A 165 -18.47 16.05 0.15
CA THR A 165 -17.41 15.65 1.08
C THR A 165 -17.00 14.20 0.90
N GLN A 166 -17.69 13.45 0.04
CA GLN A 166 -17.50 12.01 -0.15
C GLN A 166 -17.25 11.69 -1.62
N SER A 167 -16.55 10.58 -1.88
CA SER A 167 -16.40 10.02 -3.23
C SER A 167 -17.72 9.41 -3.72
N ILE A 168 -17.90 9.33 -5.04
CA ILE A 168 -19.03 8.59 -5.63
C ILE A 168 -19.02 7.12 -5.24
N LEU A 169 -17.84 6.54 -4.98
CA LEU A 169 -17.65 5.14 -4.63
C LEU A 169 -18.34 4.78 -3.31
N SER A 170 -18.37 5.71 -2.34
CA SER A 170 -19.11 5.48 -1.09
C SER A 170 -20.62 5.65 -1.26
N GLN A 171 -21.06 6.41 -2.26
CA GLN A 171 -22.45 6.85 -2.49
C GLN A 171 -23.22 5.99 -3.50
N ARG A 172 -22.53 5.26 -4.40
CA ARG A 172 -23.13 4.43 -5.46
C ARG A 172 -22.41 3.08 -5.54
N ARG A 173 -22.86 2.12 -4.72
CA ARG A 173 -22.21 0.81 -4.54
C ARG A 173 -22.94 -0.38 -5.18
N ASP A 174 -24.02 -0.15 -5.89
CA ASP A 174 -24.85 -1.24 -6.38
C ASP A 174 -24.10 -2.06 -7.47
N PRO A 175 -23.69 -3.31 -7.20
CA PRO A 175 -22.89 -4.09 -8.14
C PRO A 175 -23.66 -4.54 -9.37
N GLU A 176 -25.00 -4.60 -9.31
CA GLU A 176 -25.84 -4.99 -10.44
C GLU A 176 -25.96 -3.85 -11.46
N PHE A 177 -26.02 -2.62 -10.97
CA PHE A 177 -26.15 -1.43 -11.80
C PHE A 177 -24.80 -0.81 -12.18
N TYR A 178 -23.81 -0.86 -11.29
CA TYR A 178 -22.50 -0.21 -11.45
C TYR A 178 -21.33 -1.15 -11.09
N PRO A 179 -21.12 -2.24 -11.87
CA PRO A 179 -20.13 -3.25 -11.53
C PRO A 179 -18.69 -2.72 -11.49
N GLU A 180 -18.33 -1.75 -12.34
CA GLU A 180 -16.99 -1.16 -12.35
C GLU A 180 -16.72 -0.29 -11.12
N LEU A 181 -17.72 0.46 -10.64
CA LEU A 181 -17.61 1.24 -9.39
C LEU A 181 -17.52 0.31 -8.17
N ALA A 182 -18.34 -0.74 -8.14
CA ALA A 182 -18.28 -1.76 -7.08
C ALA A 182 -16.91 -2.46 -7.08
N ARG A 183 -16.41 -2.84 -8.25
CA ARG A 183 -15.11 -3.51 -8.35
C ARG A 183 -13.95 -2.59 -7.99
N LEU A 184 -13.97 -1.33 -8.42
CA LEU A 184 -12.99 -0.33 -8.01
C LEU A 184 -13.03 -0.12 -6.49
N SER A 185 -14.22 -0.13 -5.89
CA SER A 185 -14.40 -0.06 -4.44
C SER A 185 -13.74 -1.23 -3.72
N ASP A 186 -13.91 -2.46 -4.22
CA ASP A 186 -13.27 -3.65 -3.66
C ASP A 186 -11.74 -3.58 -3.72
N VAL A 187 -11.20 -3.15 -4.87
CA VAL A 187 -9.75 -3.05 -5.08
C VAL A 187 -9.12 -1.97 -4.20
N LEU A 188 -9.74 -0.79 -4.12
CA LEU A 188 -9.28 0.27 -3.22
C LEU A 188 -9.39 -0.13 -1.75
N SER A 189 -10.43 -0.88 -1.37
CA SER A 189 -10.58 -1.43 -0.03
C SER A 189 -9.57 -2.55 0.30
N ALA A 190 -8.88 -3.09 -0.71
CA ALA A 190 -7.84 -4.10 -0.59
C ALA A 190 -6.42 -3.50 -0.51
N VAL A 191 -6.30 -2.22 -0.16
CA VAL A 191 -5.03 -1.58 0.18
C VAL A 191 -4.80 -1.68 1.69
N PHE A 192 -3.80 -2.47 2.09
CA PHE A 192 -3.45 -2.71 3.49
C PHE A 192 -2.13 -2.03 3.83
N ILE A 193 -2.13 -1.18 4.87
CA ILE A 193 -1.00 -0.33 5.24
C ILE A 193 -0.48 -0.71 6.64
N TYR A 194 0.67 -1.38 6.68
CA TYR A 194 1.35 -1.79 7.90
C TYR A 194 2.46 -0.78 8.26
N ARG A 195 2.11 0.26 9.02
CA ARG A 195 3.05 1.33 9.43
C ARG A 195 3.30 1.42 10.94
N SER A 196 2.40 0.91 11.78
CA SER A 196 2.48 1.04 13.24
C SER A 196 2.90 -0.26 13.93
N TRP A 197 4.16 -0.64 13.76
CA TRP A 197 4.76 -1.83 14.37
C TRP A 197 4.95 -1.70 15.89
N SER A 198 3.87 -1.84 16.66
CA SER A 198 3.89 -1.80 18.13
C SER A 198 3.92 -3.22 18.72
N PHE A 199 5.03 -3.57 19.39
CA PHE A 199 5.23 -4.87 20.03
C PHE A 199 5.40 -4.80 21.55
N GLY A 200 5.13 -3.64 22.16
CA GLY A 200 5.26 -3.45 23.61
C GLY A 200 4.38 -4.43 24.42
N PRO A 201 4.59 -4.56 25.75
CA PRO A 201 3.92 -5.55 26.59
C PRO A 201 2.38 -5.55 26.51
N ASN A 202 1.79 -4.39 26.24
CA ASN A 202 0.33 -4.20 26.17
C ASN A 202 -0.21 -4.17 24.73
N ALA A 203 0.64 -4.38 23.71
CA ALA A 203 0.27 -4.27 22.31
C ALA A 203 -0.82 -5.31 21.94
N PRO A 204 -1.77 -4.96 21.04
CA PRO A 204 -2.84 -5.87 20.63
C PRO A 204 -2.34 -7.21 20.10
N VAL A 205 -1.22 -7.22 19.38
CA VAL A 205 -0.56 -8.43 18.84
C VAL A 205 -0.22 -9.50 19.87
N ARG A 206 -0.04 -9.13 21.15
CA ARG A 206 0.29 -10.05 22.25
C ARG A 206 -0.96 -10.65 22.91
N ARG A 207 -2.16 -10.17 22.55
CA ARG A 207 -3.42 -10.60 23.16
C ARG A 207 -4.01 -11.80 22.42
N ALA A 208 -4.92 -12.50 23.08
CA ALA A 208 -5.76 -13.47 22.41
C ALA A 208 -6.77 -12.73 21.51
N SER A 209 -7.20 -13.39 20.44
CA SER A 209 -8.12 -12.80 19.44
C SER A 209 -9.47 -13.50 19.48
N ALA A 210 -10.55 -12.77 19.24
CA ALA A 210 -11.87 -13.37 19.12
C ALA A 210 -11.99 -14.22 17.83
N LEU A 211 -12.72 -15.34 17.92
CA LEU A 211 -12.89 -16.30 16.82
C LEU A 211 -13.61 -15.72 15.58
N ASP A 212 -14.41 -14.68 15.77
CA ASP A 212 -15.24 -14.03 14.75
C ASP A 212 -14.50 -12.95 13.95
N GLN A 213 -13.23 -12.66 14.30
CA GLN A 213 -12.41 -11.74 13.55
C GLN A 213 -12.08 -12.29 12.15
N ARG A 214 -11.80 -11.37 11.23
CA ARG A 214 -11.38 -11.71 9.86
C ARG A 214 -10.07 -12.49 9.88
N SER A 215 -9.98 -13.53 9.04
CA SER A 215 -8.81 -14.41 8.91
C SER A 215 -8.14 -14.36 7.54
N ASP A 216 -8.76 -13.66 6.57
CA ASP A 216 -8.27 -13.50 5.21
C ASP A 216 -6.95 -12.71 5.11
N ARG A 217 -6.62 -11.94 6.16
CA ARG A 217 -5.38 -11.16 6.27
C ARG A 217 -5.02 -10.91 7.73
N LEU A 218 -3.79 -10.46 7.98
CA LEU A 218 -3.45 -9.82 9.24
C LEU A 218 -4.03 -8.40 9.26
N LEU A 219 -4.58 -7.95 10.38
CA LEU A 219 -5.02 -6.57 10.56
C LEU A 219 -3.81 -5.65 10.75
N GLU A 220 -3.97 -4.36 10.44
CA GLU A 220 -2.90 -3.36 10.48
C GLU A 220 -2.36 -3.08 11.89
N ASP A 221 -3.16 -3.40 12.92
CA ASP A 221 -2.76 -3.36 14.34
C ASP A 221 -2.31 -4.74 14.89
N PHE A 222 -2.28 -5.74 14.02
CA PHE A 222 -1.90 -7.13 14.28
C PHE A 222 -2.74 -7.85 15.34
N SER A 223 -3.89 -7.29 15.74
CA SER A 223 -4.73 -7.79 16.83
C SER A 223 -5.37 -9.16 16.56
N ASN A 224 -5.43 -9.58 15.30
CA ASN A 224 -5.98 -10.87 14.87
C ASN A 224 -4.89 -11.93 14.56
N LEU A 225 -3.64 -11.73 15.02
CA LEU A 225 -2.53 -12.64 14.70
C LEU A 225 -2.85 -14.13 14.98
N PRO A 226 -3.37 -14.53 16.16
CA PRO A 226 -3.84 -15.91 16.40
C PRO A 226 -4.81 -16.44 15.33
N VAL A 227 -5.79 -15.65 14.91
CA VAL A 227 -6.80 -16.02 13.91
C VAL A 227 -6.15 -16.18 12.53
N ARG A 228 -5.23 -15.27 12.17
CA ARG A 228 -4.51 -15.33 10.91
C ARG A 228 -3.57 -16.54 10.86
N VAL A 229 -2.84 -16.82 11.93
CA VAL A 229 -1.97 -18.01 12.02
C VAL A 229 -2.80 -19.30 11.99
N ALA A 230 -3.99 -19.31 12.60
CA ALA A 230 -4.91 -20.45 12.50
C ALA A 230 -5.32 -20.76 11.05
N LYS A 231 -5.50 -19.72 10.22
CA LYS A 231 -5.79 -19.88 8.79
C LYS A 231 -4.59 -20.46 8.04
N LEU A 232 -3.40 -19.90 8.23
CA LEU A 232 -2.17 -20.35 7.56
C LEU A 232 -1.78 -21.78 7.95
N LYS A 233 -1.93 -22.14 9.23
CA LYS A 233 -1.60 -23.50 9.70
C LYS A 233 -2.52 -24.58 9.11
N GLY A 234 -3.67 -24.20 8.57
CA GLY A 234 -4.57 -25.12 7.85
C GLY A 234 -3.95 -25.67 6.56
N GLU A 235 -2.89 -25.03 6.04
CA GLU A 235 -2.10 -25.50 4.91
C GLU A 235 -0.71 -25.94 5.40
N PRO A 236 -0.37 -27.24 5.37
CA PRO A 236 0.87 -27.76 5.97
C PRO A 236 2.15 -27.08 5.46
N GLN A 237 2.19 -26.72 4.17
CA GLN A 237 3.34 -26.03 3.56
C GLN A 237 3.51 -24.61 4.13
N LEU A 238 2.41 -23.87 4.32
CA LEU A 238 2.45 -22.54 4.94
C LEU A 238 2.80 -22.61 6.42
N LYS A 239 2.29 -23.61 7.16
CA LYS A 239 2.71 -23.88 8.54
C LYS A 239 4.22 -24.07 8.63
N ALA A 240 4.77 -24.96 7.80
CA ALA A 240 6.19 -25.27 7.77
C ALA A 240 7.05 -24.03 7.46
N ARG A 241 6.66 -23.23 6.47
CA ARG A 241 7.33 -21.96 6.14
C ARG A 241 7.27 -20.95 7.29
N LEU A 242 6.14 -20.83 7.97
CA LEU A 242 6.00 -19.93 9.12
C LEU A 242 6.90 -20.35 10.29
N VAL A 243 6.96 -21.66 10.59
CA VAL A 243 7.87 -22.22 11.60
C VAL A 243 9.32 -21.97 11.22
N GLU A 244 9.69 -22.18 9.94
CA GLU A 244 11.03 -21.92 9.43
C GLU A 244 11.46 -20.47 9.62
N LEU A 245 10.61 -19.51 9.26
CA LEU A 245 10.88 -18.07 9.44
C LEU A 245 11.11 -17.72 10.91
N VAL A 246 10.28 -18.25 11.82
CA VAL A 246 10.45 -18.01 13.26
C VAL A 246 11.73 -18.66 13.79
N ARG A 247 12.07 -19.86 13.33
CA ARG A 247 13.28 -20.59 13.73
C ARG A 247 14.56 -19.86 13.33
N GLN A 248 14.55 -19.13 12.22
CA GLN A 248 15.70 -18.30 11.84
C GLN A 248 15.96 -17.15 12.82
N VAL A 249 14.93 -16.63 13.51
CA VAL A 249 15.09 -15.63 14.57
C VAL A 249 15.48 -16.26 15.89
N ALA A 250 14.88 -17.41 16.21
CA ALA A 250 15.06 -18.12 17.47
C ALA A 250 15.05 -19.63 17.23
N GLU A 251 16.25 -20.22 17.16
CA GLU A 251 16.50 -21.60 16.72
C GLU A 251 15.75 -22.67 17.54
N GLY A 252 15.43 -22.38 18.80
CA GLY A 252 14.77 -23.30 19.71
C GLY A 252 13.31 -23.60 19.35
N PHE A 253 12.64 -22.75 18.56
CA PHE A 253 11.25 -22.97 18.19
C PHE A 253 11.09 -24.01 17.07
N THR A 254 10.31 -25.05 17.35
CA THR A 254 10.11 -26.21 16.45
C THR A 254 8.69 -26.34 15.93
N ASP A 255 7.71 -25.67 16.55
CA ASP A 255 6.33 -25.70 16.08
C ASP A 255 5.53 -24.45 16.51
N ILE A 256 4.43 -24.19 15.82
CA ILE A 256 3.49 -23.11 16.11
C ILE A 256 2.08 -23.69 16.19
N GLU A 257 1.40 -23.46 17.30
CA GLU A 257 0.04 -23.92 17.54
C GLU A 257 -0.91 -22.80 17.97
N VAL A 258 -2.17 -22.94 17.58
CA VAL A 258 -3.25 -22.03 17.98
C VAL A 258 -4.28 -22.84 18.75
N ILE A 259 -4.51 -22.46 19.99
CA ILE A 259 -5.37 -23.15 20.93
C ILE A 259 -6.60 -22.28 21.23
N PRO A 260 -7.82 -22.79 21.05
CA PRO A 260 -9.02 -22.10 21.47
C PRO A 260 -9.21 -22.18 23.00
N ASP A 261 -9.58 -21.07 23.62
CA ASP A 261 -9.92 -20.98 25.04
C ASP A 261 -11.03 -19.94 25.26
N GLY A 262 -12.18 -20.36 25.79
CA GLY A 262 -13.27 -19.45 26.16
C GLY A 262 -13.81 -18.56 25.02
N GLY A 263 -13.77 -19.02 23.77
CA GLY A 263 -14.18 -18.23 22.59
C GLY A 263 -13.09 -17.32 22.01
N LEU A 264 -11.90 -17.36 22.59
CA LEU A 264 -10.69 -16.69 22.12
C LEU A 264 -9.72 -17.70 21.50
N LEU A 265 -8.84 -17.22 20.63
CA LEU A 265 -7.69 -17.96 20.12
C LEU A 265 -6.41 -17.40 20.73
N GLN A 266 -5.58 -18.29 21.25
CA GLN A 266 -4.27 -17.96 21.76
C GLN A 266 -3.19 -18.73 21.00
N LEU A 267 -2.13 -17.99 20.65
CA LEU A 267 -0.99 -18.51 19.91
C LEU A 267 0.10 -19.01 20.86
N TYR A 268 0.66 -20.18 20.56
CA TYR A 268 1.75 -20.83 21.28
C TYR A 268 2.84 -21.28 20.32
N LEU A 269 4.08 -21.23 20.79
CA LEU A 269 5.25 -21.75 20.08
C LEU A 269 5.88 -22.84 20.92
N THR A 270 6.27 -23.94 20.27
CA THR A 270 6.91 -25.09 20.92
C THR A 270 8.42 -24.91 20.88
N GLU A 271 9.08 -25.05 22.03
CA GLU A 271 10.55 -25.15 22.14
C GLU A 271 10.89 -26.32 23.06
N GLY A 272 11.55 -27.34 22.51
CA GLY A 272 11.77 -28.61 23.19
C GLY A 272 10.45 -29.28 23.58
N ALA A 273 10.24 -29.48 24.89
CA ALA A 273 9.02 -30.06 25.45
C ALA A 273 8.02 -29.00 25.96
N ASN A 274 8.35 -27.71 25.84
CA ASN A 274 7.58 -26.61 26.42
C ASN A 274 6.80 -25.82 25.37
N ASN A 275 5.63 -25.35 25.75
CA ASN A 275 4.82 -24.42 24.96
C ASN A 275 4.86 -23.02 25.56
N PHE A 276 5.28 -22.04 24.77
CA PHE A 276 5.37 -20.65 25.17
C PHE A 276 4.27 -19.84 24.50
N PRO A 277 3.45 -19.08 25.26
CA PRO A 277 2.45 -18.22 24.64
C PRO A 277 3.13 -17.07 23.91
N ALA A 278 2.62 -16.71 22.73
CA ALA A 278 3.18 -15.68 21.85
C ALA A 278 3.40 -14.34 22.57
N ARG A 279 2.57 -14.03 23.58
CA ARG A 279 2.72 -12.84 24.43
C ARG A 279 4.06 -12.71 25.15
N ARG A 280 4.84 -13.79 25.29
CA ARG A 280 6.18 -13.80 25.92
C ARG A 280 7.34 -13.74 24.92
N LEU A 281 7.06 -13.75 23.61
CA LEU A 281 8.10 -13.70 22.60
C LEU A 281 8.82 -12.35 22.56
N SER A 282 10.07 -12.36 22.09
CA SER A 282 10.79 -11.12 21.77
C SER A 282 10.12 -10.38 20.62
N ASP A 283 10.32 -9.07 20.56
CA ASP A 283 9.75 -8.21 19.51
C ASP A 283 10.19 -8.66 18.11
N GLY A 284 11.45 -9.06 17.93
CA GLY A 284 11.95 -9.58 16.66
C GLY A 284 11.24 -10.87 16.22
N THR A 285 10.94 -11.77 17.17
CA THR A 285 10.21 -13.02 16.87
C THR A 285 8.77 -12.74 16.46
N LEU A 286 8.08 -11.85 17.19
CA LEU A 286 6.72 -11.42 16.83
C LEU A 286 6.69 -10.69 15.49
N ARG A 287 7.69 -9.84 15.21
CA ARG A 287 7.80 -9.15 13.93
C ARG A 287 7.94 -10.13 12.77
N MET A 288 8.85 -11.10 12.86
CA MET A 288 9.01 -12.11 11.81
C MET A 288 7.75 -12.95 11.62
N LEU A 289 7.08 -13.32 12.71
CA LEU A 289 5.80 -14.02 12.67
C LEU A 289 4.70 -13.18 11.98
N CYS A 290 4.61 -11.88 12.28
CA CYS A 290 3.70 -10.96 11.60
C CYS A 290 4.04 -10.81 10.11
N LEU A 291 5.31 -10.64 9.75
CA LEU A 291 5.77 -10.57 8.36
C LEU A 291 5.41 -11.84 7.59
N GLY A 292 5.66 -13.02 8.16
CA GLY A 292 5.21 -14.29 7.60
C GLY A 292 3.69 -14.36 7.45
N ALA A 293 2.94 -13.88 8.44
CA ALA A 293 1.48 -13.86 8.39
C ALA A 293 0.89 -12.92 7.31
N ILE A 294 1.62 -11.87 6.95
CA ILE A 294 1.30 -10.93 5.87
C ILE A 294 1.69 -11.50 4.50
N LEU A 295 2.94 -11.98 4.37
CA LEU A 295 3.61 -12.19 3.08
C LEU A 295 3.53 -13.64 2.56
N LEU A 296 3.35 -14.65 3.43
CA LEU A 296 3.29 -16.05 2.96
C LEU A 296 2.04 -16.35 2.12
N GLN A 297 0.93 -15.65 2.36
CA GLN A 297 -0.31 -15.81 1.60
C GLN A 297 -1.08 -14.48 1.57
N PRO A 298 -0.58 -13.47 0.83
CA PRO A 298 -1.23 -12.17 0.80
C PRO A 298 -2.63 -12.28 0.17
N PRO A 299 -3.58 -11.39 0.51
CA PRO A 299 -4.90 -11.40 -0.11
C PRO A 299 -4.81 -11.13 -1.62
N GLN A 300 -5.75 -11.68 -2.37
CA GLN A 300 -5.77 -11.53 -3.82
C GLN A 300 -6.06 -10.09 -4.25
N ASP A 301 -5.37 -9.61 -5.29
CA ASP A 301 -5.41 -8.21 -5.77
C ASP A 301 -5.14 -7.17 -4.68
N ALA A 302 -4.42 -7.55 -3.62
CA ALA A 302 -4.07 -6.61 -2.58
C ALA A 302 -2.91 -5.71 -3.01
N ILE A 303 -2.93 -4.47 -2.51
CA ILE A 303 -1.76 -3.61 -2.44
C ILE A 303 -1.31 -3.60 -0.99
N LEU A 304 -0.12 -4.13 -0.73
CA LEU A 304 0.49 -4.15 0.60
C LEU A 304 1.47 -2.99 0.70
N VAL A 305 1.24 -2.09 1.65
CA VAL A 305 2.20 -1.05 2.00
C VAL A 305 2.82 -1.43 3.35
N ILE A 306 4.13 -1.59 3.40
CA ILE A 306 4.84 -2.01 4.60
C ILE A 306 5.95 -1.01 4.90
N GLU A 307 5.81 -0.26 6.00
CA GLU A 307 6.83 0.70 6.40
C GLU A 307 7.85 0.05 7.33
N GLU A 308 9.13 0.25 7.03
CA GLU A 308 10.29 -0.21 7.80
C GLU A 308 10.17 -1.68 8.28
N PRO A 309 9.89 -2.64 7.38
CA PRO A 309 9.71 -4.06 7.76
C PRO A 309 10.95 -4.66 8.46
N GLU A 310 12.13 -4.12 8.18
CA GLU A 310 13.41 -4.57 8.72
C GLU A 310 13.71 -4.07 10.14
N LEU A 311 13.00 -3.04 10.61
CA LEU A 311 13.32 -2.42 11.90
C LEU A 311 13.30 -3.49 13.00
N GLY A 312 14.31 -3.53 13.87
CA GLY A 312 14.38 -4.50 14.97
C GLY A 312 14.58 -5.97 14.58
N LEU A 313 14.83 -6.28 13.30
CA LEU A 313 15.37 -7.58 12.89
C LEU A 313 16.91 -7.58 12.97
N HIS A 314 17.50 -8.75 13.18
CA HIS A 314 18.94 -8.92 13.09
C HIS A 314 19.40 -8.76 11.62
N PRO A 315 20.56 -8.12 11.33
CA PRO A 315 21.07 -7.96 9.97
C PRO A 315 21.10 -9.25 9.13
N ASP A 316 21.46 -10.38 9.75
CA ASP A 316 21.51 -11.69 9.07
C ASP A 316 20.16 -12.19 8.55
N LEU A 317 19.05 -11.61 9.03
CA LEU A 317 17.68 -11.96 8.62
C LEU A 317 17.13 -11.05 7.52
N ILE A 318 17.85 -9.98 7.16
CA ILE A 318 17.42 -9.05 6.14
C ILE A 318 17.34 -9.69 4.74
N PRO A 319 18.27 -10.59 4.34
CA PRO A 319 18.13 -11.34 3.09
C PRO A 319 16.86 -12.20 3.05
N VAL A 320 16.46 -12.78 4.19
CA VAL A 320 15.24 -13.60 4.30
C VAL A 320 14.00 -12.73 4.10
N LEU A 321 13.99 -11.53 4.70
CA LEU A 321 12.93 -10.55 4.48
C LEU A 321 12.83 -10.16 3.00
N ARG A 322 13.95 -9.90 2.33
CA ARG A 322 13.98 -9.64 0.87
C ARG A 322 13.35 -10.79 0.09
N ASP A 323 13.76 -12.03 0.34
CA ASP A 323 13.22 -13.20 -0.37
C ASP A 323 11.71 -13.33 -0.15
N LEU A 324 11.25 -13.12 1.09
CA LEU A 324 9.83 -13.13 1.42
C LEU A 324 9.04 -12.02 0.71
N LEU A 325 9.62 -10.83 0.54
CA LEU A 325 9.02 -9.73 -0.22
C LEU A 325 8.93 -10.05 -1.71
N LEU A 326 9.99 -10.62 -2.30
CA LEU A 326 10.02 -11.03 -3.71
C LEU A 326 8.96 -12.12 -3.96
N GLU A 327 8.95 -13.19 -3.17
CA GLU A 327 7.96 -14.29 -3.27
C GLU A 327 6.51 -13.79 -3.10
N ALA A 328 6.28 -12.84 -2.20
CA ALA A 328 4.95 -12.27 -1.99
C ALA A 328 4.53 -11.35 -3.15
N SER A 329 5.48 -10.66 -3.79
CA SER A 329 5.22 -9.74 -4.89
C SER A 329 4.67 -10.43 -6.14
N GLU A 330 4.90 -11.74 -6.30
CA GLU A 330 4.31 -12.56 -7.37
C GLU A 330 2.78 -12.71 -7.25
N ARG A 331 2.22 -12.41 -6.06
CA ARG A 331 0.80 -12.66 -5.72
C ARG A 331 0.04 -11.40 -5.29
N ALA A 332 0.74 -10.39 -4.80
CA ALA A 332 0.19 -9.10 -4.44
C ALA A 332 1.15 -7.98 -4.84
N GLN A 333 0.64 -6.78 -5.06
CA GLN A 333 1.50 -5.63 -5.31
C GLN A 333 2.02 -5.08 -3.98
N ILE A 334 3.32 -4.81 -3.88
CA ILE A 334 3.97 -4.43 -2.62
C ILE A 334 4.70 -3.10 -2.77
N VAL A 335 4.51 -2.23 -1.78
CA VAL A 335 5.23 -0.98 -1.58
C VAL A 335 5.91 -1.04 -0.21
N VAL A 336 7.23 -0.96 -0.18
CA VAL A 336 8.03 -0.94 1.04
C VAL A 336 8.66 0.44 1.20
N THR A 337 8.59 1.03 2.39
CA THR A 337 9.42 2.20 2.73
C THR A 337 10.55 1.75 3.64
N THR A 338 11.77 2.22 3.40
CA THR A 338 12.93 1.88 4.23
C THR A 338 13.96 3.01 4.26
N HIS A 339 14.70 3.05 5.36
CA HIS A 339 15.91 3.85 5.54
C HIS A 339 17.16 2.98 5.73
N SER A 340 17.00 1.66 5.69
CA SER A 340 18.06 0.69 5.94
C SER A 340 18.91 0.50 4.70
N THR A 341 20.19 0.88 4.81
CA THR A 341 21.19 0.54 3.80
C THR A 341 21.35 -0.97 3.65
N VAL A 342 21.28 -1.71 4.75
CA VAL A 342 21.38 -3.18 4.75
C VAL A 342 20.25 -3.80 3.94
N LEU A 343 19.01 -3.33 4.07
CA LEU A 343 17.90 -3.81 3.25
C LEU A 343 18.08 -3.40 1.79
N ALA A 344 18.46 -2.15 1.52
CA ALA A 344 18.73 -1.68 0.17
C ALA A 344 19.78 -2.54 -0.55
N ASP A 345 20.90 -2.87 0.12
CA ASP A 345 21.99 -3.68 -0.43
C ASP A 345 21.53 -5.06 -0.87
N THR A 346 20.54 -5.65 -0.18
CA THR A 346 20.00 -6.96 -0.58
C THR A 346 19.29 -6.93 -1.94
N PHE A 347 18.89 -5.75 -2.43
CA PHE A 347 18.24 -5.56 -3.73
C PHE A 347 19.22 -5.18 -4.86
N THR A 348 20.54 -5.34 -4.69
CA THR A 348 21.52 -5.00 -5.74
C THR A 348 21.26 -5.74 -7.07
N GLU A 349 20.85 -7.02 -7.04
CA GLU A 349 20.47 -7.80 -8.24
C GLU A 349 19.02 -7.55 -8.72
N HIS A 350 18.30 -6.68 -8.02
CA HIS A 350 16.89 -6.37 -8.24
C HIS A 350 16.67 -4.86 -8.14
N ALA A 351 17.62 -4.07 -8.65
CA ALA A 351 17.63 -2.62 -8.55
C ALA A 351 16.39 -2.00 -9.20
N ASP A 352 15.86 -2.67 -10.22
CA ASP A 352 14.64 -2.30 -10.94
C ASP A 352 13.38 -2.26 -10.04
N CYS A 353 13.42 -2.87 -8.85
CA CYS A 353 12.38 -2.80 -7.83
C CYS A 353 12.54 -1.56 -6.90
N VAL A 354 13.69 -0.90 -6.90
CA VAL A 354 14.05 0.19 -5.99
C VAL A 354 13.71 1.56 -6.58
N LEU A 355 13.17 2.43 -5.73
CA LEU A 355 12.83 3.83 -6.02
C LEU A 355 13.61 4.75 -5.08
N VAL A 356 14.48 5.59 -5.63
CA VAL A 356 15.18 6.64 -4.88
C VAL A 356 14.28 7.86 -4.78
N CYS A 357 14.03 8.28 -3.55
CA CYS A 357 13.14 9.38 -3.23
C CYS A 357 13.93 10.61 -2.78
N GLU A 358 13.71 11.73 -3.43
CA GLU A 358 14.40 13.00 -3.20
C GLU A 358 13.40 14.14 -3.03
N LYS A 359 13.84 15.24 -2.43
CA LYS A 359 13.04 16.47 -2.35
C LYS A 359 13.80 17.76 -2.69
N PRO A 360 14.38 17.87 -3.90
CA PRO A 360 14.93 19.14 -4.37
C PRO A 360 13.84 20.22 -4.44
N ALA A 361 14.20 21.45 -4.08
CA ALA A 361 13.32 22.62 -4.17
C ALA A 361 11.93 22.47 -3.52
N ASP A 362 11.81 21.67 -2.45
CA ASP A 362 10.56 21.41 -1.72
C ASP A 362 9.50 20.58 -2.48
N GLN A 363 9.92 19.91 -3.56
CA GLN A 363 9.07 18.99 -4.33
C GLN A 363 9.68 17.59 -4.34
N THR A 364 8.83 16.58 -4.10
CA THR A 364 9.25 15.18 -4.14
C THR A 364 9.39 14.68 -5.56
N PHE A 365 10.51 14.00 -5.81
CA PHE A 365 10.77 13.21 -7.01
C PHE A 365 11.12 11.78 -6.60
N MET A 366 10.64 10.82 -7.38
CA MET A 366 10.90 9.39 -7.15
C MET A 366 11.38 8.77 -8.44
N THR A 367 12.63 8.32 -8.45
CA THR A 367 13.29 7.78 -9.63
C THR A 367 13.53 6.29 -9.43
N ARG A 368 13.12 5.47 -10.40
CA ARG A 368 13.39 4.04 -10.37
C ARG A 368 14.81 3.78 -10.80
N LEU A 369 15.52 2.94 -10.06
CA LEU A 369 16.86 2.55 -10.45
C LEU A 369 16.81 1.65 -11.69
N ASP A 370 17.80 1.83 -12.55
CA ASP A 370 18.04 0.99 -13.69
C ASP A 370 19.10 -0.07 -13.35
N GLN A 371 18.84 -1.32 -13.72
CA GLN A 371 19.73 -2.42 -13.37
C GLN A 371 21.09 -2.28 -14.06
N ASP A 372 21.12 -1.88 -15.34
CA ASP A 372 22.36 -1.70 -16.10
C ASP A 372 23.19 -0.53 -15.55
N GLU A 373 22.53 0.52 -15.04
CA GLU A 373 23.20 1.61 -14.31
C GLU A 373 23.84 1.12 -13.00
N VAL A 374 23.10 0.38 -12.17
CA VAL A 374 23.64 -0.17 -10.92
C VAL A 374 24.78 -1.14 -11.18
N ASP A 375 24.65 -2.02 -12.18
CA ASP A 375 25.70 -2.99 -12.54
C ASP A 375 27.01 -2.32 -12.97
N ARG A 376 26.95 -1.17 -13.65
CA ARG A 376 28.13 -0.37 -14.00
C ARG A 376 28.88 0.19 -12.80
N PHE A 377 28.18 0.41 -11.68
CA PHE A 377 28.79 0.91 -10.45
C PHE A 377 29.16 -0.20 -9.45
N ARG A 378 28.93 -1.48 -9.78
CA ARG A 378 29.31 -2.61 -8.90
C ARG A 378 30.81 -2.74 -8.68
N GLU A 379 31.63 -2.22 -9.60
CA GLU A 379 33.09 -2.12 -9.38
C GLU A 379 33.43 -1.12 -8.25
N ASP A 380 32.53 -0.18 -7.95
CA ASP A 380 32.73 0.91 -6.98
C ASP A 380 32.16 0.60 -5.57
N GLY A 381 31.33 -0.44 -5.40
CA GLY A 381 30.76 -0.83 -4.10
C GLY A 381 29.38 -1.49 -4.15
N THR A 382 28.73 -1.58 -2.99
CA THR A 382 27.34 -2.05 -2.82
C THR A 382 26.32 -0.99 -3.27
N LEU A 383 25.04 -1.35 -3.43
CA LEU A 383 23.99 -0.39 -3.80
C LEU A 383 23.95 0.82 -2.85
N SER A 384 24.10 0.57 -1.55
CA SER A 384 24.12 1.63 -0.55
C SER A 384 25.37 2.50 -0.64
N ASP A 385 26.53 1.98 -1.06
CA ASP A 385 27.72 2.80 -1.29
C ASP A 385 27.49 3.79 -2.43
N VAL A 386 26.92 3.32 -3.56
CA VAL A 386 26.60 4.18 -4.71
C VAL A 386 25.51 5.18 -4.35
N TRP A 387 24.50 4.76 -3.59
CA TRP A 387 23.46 5.66 -3.09
C TRP A 387 24.05 6.72 -2.16
N MET A 388 24.79 6.33 -1.11
CA MET A 388 25.36 7.22 -0.10
C MET A 388 26.44 8.16 -0.66
N SER A 389 27.08 7.80 -1.77
CA SER A 389 27.98 8.70 -2.50
C SER A 389 27.27 9.87 -3.19
N GLY A 390 25.94 9.85 -3.27
CA GLY A 390 25.12 10.85 -3.95
C GLY A 390 24.97 10.63 -5.45
N ARG A 391 25.59 9.58 -6.01
CA ARG A 391 25.55 9.29 -7.46
C ARG A 391 24.17 8.86 -7.96
N LEU A 392 23.41 8.14 -7.12
CA LEU A 392 22.00 7.81 -7.39
C LEU A 392 21.02 8.91 -6.91
N GLY A 393 21.56 9.99 -6.33
CA GLY A 393 20.79 11.04 -5.68
C GLY A 393 20.09 10.58 -4.40
N GLY A 394 19.18 11.40 -3.87
CA GLY A 394 18.43 11.09 -2.66
C GLY A 394 19.30 10.87 -1.42
N THR A 395 20.39 11.63 -1.26
CA THR A 395 21.21 11.68 -0.03
C THR A 395 20.91 12.94 0.77
N ARG A 396 21.41 13.00 2.01
CA ARG A 396 21.27 14.17 2.89
C ARG A 396 22.33 15.25 2.66
N TRP A 397 23.38 14.95 1.89
CA TRP A 397 24.58 15.77 1.71
C TRP A 397 25.12 15.61 0.30
#